data_AF-A0ABD0R9Z9-F1
#
_entry.id   AF-A0ABD0R9Z9-F1
#
_cell.length_a   1.000
_cell.length_b   1.000
_cell.length_c   1.000
_cell.angle_alpha   90.00
_cell.angle_beta   90.00
_cell.angle_gamma   90.00
#
_symmetry.space_group_name_H-M   'P 1'
#
loop_
_entity.id
_entity.type
_entity.pdbx_description
1 polymer ?
#
loop_
_entity_poly.entity_id
_entity_poly.type
_entity_poly.pdbx_seq_one_letter_code
_entity_poly.pdbx_strand_id
1 'polypeptide(L)' 'MYPDMYFTEQPAMEAIKTFRNKLEEVTKIIKSRNEKSTLPYWYLSPDKIPNSVAI' A
#
# COMPACT_ATOMS: atom_id res chain seq x y z
N MET A 1 3.08 1.56 6.14
CA MET A 1 3.76 0.67 7.11
C MET A 1 3.25 1.02 8.51
N TYR A 2 2.89 0.07 9.37
CA TYR A 2 2.55 0.37 10.78
C TYR A 2 3.60 -0.29 11.68
N PRO A 3 4.73 0.41 11.95
CA PRO A 3 5.82 -0.15 12.76
C PRO A 3 5.46 -0.19 14.25
N ASP A 4 4.70 0.80 14.72
CA ASP A 4 4.24 0.87 16.09
C ASP A 4 3.04 -0.08 16.29
N MET A 5 3.20 -1.06 17.18
CA MET A 5 2.17 -2.06 17.49
C MET A 5 1.24 -1.56 18.59
N TYR A 6 0.39 -0.59 18.26
CA TYR A 6 -0.65 -0.11 19.19
C TYR A 6 -1.82 -1.09 19.30
N PHE A 7 -2.14 -1.80 18.21
CA PHE A 7 -3.10 -2.90 18.23
C PHE A 7 -2.37 -4.19 18.59
N THR A 8 -2.91 -4.91 19.57
CA THR A 8 -2.37 -6.21 20.02
C THR A 8 -3.38 -7.34 19.86
N GLU A 9 -4.65 -6.99 19.63
CA GLU A 9 -5.74 -7.94 19.42
C GLU A 9 -5.57 -8.65 18.08
N GLN A 10 -5.69 -9.99 18.08
CA GLN A 10 -5.52 -10.79 16.87
C GLN A 10 -6.42 -10.36 15.70
N PRO A 11 -7.71 -10.03 15.89
CA PRO A 11 -8.56 -9.58 14.79
C PRO A 11 -8.03 -8.32 14.10
N ALA A 12 -7.49 -7.37 14.87
CA ALA A 12 -6.93 -6.13 14.33
C ALA A 12 -5.64 -6.41 13.54
N MET A 13 -4.79 -7.31 14.05
CA MET A 13 -3.55 -7.71 13.39
C MET A 13 -3.82 -8.42 12.05
N GLU A 14 -4.82 -9.31 11.99
CA GLU A 14 -5.23 -9.97 10.73
C GLU A 14 -5.86 -8.98 9.73
N ALA A 15 -6.63 -7.99 10.21
CA ALA A 15 -7.13 -6.92 9.35
C ALA A 15 -5.98 -6.08 8.76
N ILE A 16 -4.97 -5.74 9.56
CA ILE A 16 -3.77 -5.01 9.09
C ILE A 16 -3.01 -5.83 8.05
N LYS A 17 -2.83 -7.14 8.28
CA LYS A 17 -2.17 -8.05 7.34
C LYS A 17 -2.94 -8.13 6.01
N THR A 18 -4.26 -8.29 6.09
CA THR A 18 -5.14 -8.33 4.91
C THR A 18 -5.05 -7.02 4.11
N PHE A 19 -5.07 -5.88 4.81
CA PHE A 19 -4.89 -4.57 4.19
C PHE A 19 -3.55 -4.45 3.46
N ARG A 20 -2.44 -4.88 4.10
CA ARG A 20 -1.10 -4.87 3.47
C ARG A 20 -1.05 -5.73 2.21
N ASN A 21 -1.59 -6.94 2.25
CA ASN A 21 -1.65 -7.83 1.08
C ASN A 21 -2.42 -7.17 -0.07
N LYS A 22 -3.52 -6.47 0.22
CA LYS A 22 -4.29 -5.77 -0.82
C LYS A 22 -3.52 -4.60 -1.43
N LEU A 23 -2.77 -3.86 -0.63
CA LEU A 23 -1.91 -2.78 -1.14
C LEU A 23 -0.78 -3.31 -2.05
N GLU A 24 -0.21 -4.47 -1.73
CA GLU A 24 0.77 -5.14 -2.61
C GLU A 24 0.15 -5.56 -3.95
N GLU A 25 -1.07 -6.10 -3.93
CA GLU A 25 -1.81 -6.45 -5.14
C GLU A 25 -2.08 -5.21 -6.00
N VAL A 26 -2.57 -4.12 -5.41
CA VAL A 26 -2.80 -2.84 -6.10
C VAL A 26 -1.50 -2.29 -6.71
N THR A 27 -0.39 -2.38 -5.98
CA THR A 27 0.93 -1.98 -6.48
C THR A 27 1.32 -2.78 -7.73
N LYS A 28 1.10 -4.10 -7.74
CA LYS A 28 1.37 -4.95 -8.92
C LYS A 28 0.48 -4.55 -10.10
N ILE A 29 -0.81 -4.30 -9.86
CA ILE A 29 -1.76 -3.85 -10.90
C ILE A 29 -1.30 -2.53 -11.53
N ILE A 30 -0.91 -1.55 -10.70
CA ILE A 30 -0.43 -0.24 -11.18
C ILE A 30 0.85 -0.40 -12.02
N LYS A 31 1.80 -1.23 -11.56
CA LYS A 31 3.03 -1.54 -12.31
C LYS A 31 2.72 -2.11 -13.69
N SER A 32 1.91 -3.17 -13.76
CA SER A 32 1.54 -3.79 -15.04
C SER A 32 0.74 -2.86 -15.96
N ARG A 33 -0.07 -1.95 -15.41
CA ARG A 33 -0.76 -0.92 -16.22
C ARG A 33 0.22 0.09 -16.79
N ASN A 34 1.16 0.56 -15.97
CA ASN A 34 2.16 1.56 -16.35
C ASN A 34 3.13 1.07 -17.42
N GLU A 35 3.46 -0.23 -17.46
CA GLU A 35 4.28 -0.85 -18.52
C GLU A 35 3.67 -0.67 -19.92
N LYS A 36 2.35 -0.53 -20.02
CA LYS A 36 1.61 -0.34 -21.29
C LYS A 36 1.33 1.12 -21.62
N SER A 37 1.76 2.05 -20.76
CA SER A 37 1.45 3.47 -20.87
C SER A 37 2.67 4.26 -21.35
N THR A 38 2.46 5.17 -22.31
CA THR A 38 3.51 6.09 -22.78
C THR A 38 3.97 7.06 -21.70
N LEU A 39 3.09 7.37 -20.74
CA LEU A 39 3.40 8.18 -19.56
C LEU A 39 2.91 7.47 -18.29
N PRO A 40 3.79 6.76 -17.58
CA PRO A 40 3.46 6.08 -16.34
C PRO A 40 2.93 7.03 -15.25
N TYR A 41 1.91 6.58 -14.51
CA TYR A 41 1.37 7.32 -13.37
C TYR A 41 1.65 6.57 -12.07
N TRP A 42 2.56 7.11 -11.24
CA TRP A 42 3.07 6.46 -10.03
C TRP A 42 2.60 7.08 -8.72
N TYR A 43 1.97 8.26 -8.76
CA TYR A 43 1.70 9.06 -7.56
C TYR A 43 0.77 8.36 -6.55
N LEU A 44 -0.13 7.50 -7.03
CA LEU A 44 -1.04 6.72 -6.17
C LEU A 44 -0.59 5.25 -5.99
N SER A 45 0.65 4.92 -6.35
CA SER A 45 1.18 3.59 -6.07
C SER A 45 1.39 3.44 -4.56
N PRO A 46 0.81 2.42 -3.89
CA PRO A 46 0.87 2.30 -2.44
C PRO A 46 2.29 2.31 -1.84
N ASP A 47 3.29 1.86 -2.58
CA ASP A 47 4.72 1.90 -2.21
C ASP A 47 5.34 3.31 -2.25
N LYS A 48 4.59 4.31 -2.72
CA LYS A 48 5.02 5.72 -2.81
C LYS A 48 4.20 6.66 -1.91
N ILE A 49 3.14 6.17 -1.27
CA ILE A 49 2.24 6.98 -0.45
C ILE A 49 2.70 6.95 1.01
N PRO A 50 2.98 8.11 1.64
CA PRO A 50 3.23 8.17 3.07
C PRO A 50 1.94 7.88 3.86
N ASN A 51 2.06 7.35 5.07
CA ASN A 51 0.88 7.08 5.91
C ASN A 51 0.16 8.38 6.33
N SER A 52 0.89 9.49 6.44
CA SER A 52 0.40 10.78 6.94
C SER A 52 1.07 11.93 6.18
N VAL A 53 0.51 13.13 6.34
CA VAL A 53 1.12 14.37 5.84
C VAL A 53 2.27 14.74 6.77
N ALA A 54 3.47 14.79 6.23
CA ALA A 54 4.69 15.11 6.97
C ALA A 54 5.58 16.12 6.23
N ILE A 55 5.09 16.71 5.13
CA ILE A 55 5.77 17.71 4.30
C ILE A 55 4.74 18.63 3.63
#